data_AF-A0A7Y4QFC7-F1
#
_entry.id   AF-A0A7Y4QFC7-F1
#
_cell.length_a   1.000
_cell.length_b   1.000
_cell.length_c   1.000
_cell.angle_alpha   90.00
_cell.angle_beta   90.00
_cell.angle_gamma   90.00
#
_symmetry.space_group_name_H-M   'P 1'
#
loop_
_entity.id
_entity.type
_entity.pdbx_description
1 polymer ?
#
loop_
_entity_poly.entity_id
_entity_poly.type
_entity_poly.pdbx_seq_one_letter_code
_entity_poly.pdbx_strand_id
1 'polypeptide(L)' 'MSETKHGKILIVDDNEDLLKAAKMYLKRHFAQVDIEKNPEALPGLMNQEDYDVILLDMNFTKDVSSGSEGYYW' A
#
# COMPACT_ATOMS: atom_id res chain seq x y z
N MET A 1 -15.01 -23.91 11.64
CA MET A 1 -15.48 -22.83 10.73
C MET A 1 -14.25 -22.02 10.39
N SER A 2 -13.88 -21.85 9.11
CA SER A 2 -12.80 -20.91 8.80
C SER A 2 -13.31 -19.51 9.07
N GLU A 3 -12.59 -18.71 9.85
CA GLU A 3 -12.93 -17.29 10.00
C GLU A 3 -12.93 -16.63 8.62
N THR A 4 -14.02 -15.95 8.29
CA THR A 4 -14.09 -15.12 7.09
C THR A 4 -13.18 -13.92 7.33
N LYS A 5 -12.17 -13.75 6.47
CA LYS A 5 -11.30 -12.58 6.51
C LYS A 5 -12.07 -11.38 5.97
N HIS A 6 -11.84 -10.22 6.56
CA HIS A 6 -12.40 -8.94 6.14
C HIS A 6 -11.28 -7.96 5.84
N GLY A 7 -11.61 -6.85 5.17
CA GLY A 7 -10.67 -5.78 4.88
C GLY A 7 -9.85 -5.97 3.60
N LYS A 8 -9.71 -4.88 2.84
CA LYS A 8 -8.85 -4.73 1.68
C LYS A 8 -7.71 -3.75 2.05
N ILE A 9 -6.47 -4.22 1.92
CA ILE A 9 -5.29 -3.41 2.21
C ILE A 9 -4.40 -3.29 0.97
N LEU A 10 -3.93 -2.07 0.72
CA LEU A 10 -2.90 -1.76 -0.27
C LEU A 10 -1.61 -1.37 0.45
N ILE A 11 -0.49 -2.00 0.11
CA ILE A 11 0.84 -1.57 0.55
C ILE A 11 1.60 -1.00 -0.64
N VAL A 12 2.16 0.20 -0.47
CA VAL A 12 2.96 0.88 -1.48
C VAL A 12 4.36 1.10 -0.90
N ASP A 13 5.39 0.54 -1.55
CA ASP A 13 6.80 0.62 -1.13
C ASP A 13 7.74 0.36 -2.33
N ASP A 14 8.86 1.07 -2.49
CA ASP A 14 9.76 0.89 -3.64
C ASP A 14 10.61 -0.39 -3.51
N ASN A 15 10.66 -0.97 -2.31
CA ASN A 15 11.33 -2.21 -2.02
C ASN A 15 10.41 -3.42 -2.26
N GLU A 16 10.63 -4.09 -3.38
CA GLU A 16 9.86 -5.28 -3.76
C GLU A 16 9.95 -6.44 -2.74
N ASP A 17 11.06 -6.59 -2.02
CA ASP A 17 11.23 -7.68 -1.05
C ASP A 17 10.40 -7.41 0.21
N LEU A 18 10.33 -6.15 0.65
CA LEU A 18 9.44 -5.71 1.72
C LEU A 18 7.97 -5.92 1.34
N LEU A 19 7.58 -5.52 0.13
CA LEU A 19 6.22 -5.75 -0.39
C LEU A 19 5.85 -7.24 -0.40
N LYS A 20 6.74 -8.10 -0.89
CA LYS A 20 6.51 -9.56 -0.93
C LYS A 20 6.36 -10.13 0.48
N ALA A 21 7.24 -9.76 1.40
CA ALA A 21 7.17 -10.19 2.79
C ALA A 21 5.87 -9.74 3.48
N ALA A 22 5.51 -8.46 3.33
CA ALA A 22 4.28 -7.89 3.85
C ALA A 22 3.05 -8.63 3.29
N LYS A 23 3.00 -8.86 1.97
CA LYS A 23 1.90 -9.61 1.33
C LYS A 23 1.76 -11.03 1.87
N MET A 24 2.87 -11.76 2.02
CA MET A 24 2.85 -13.12 2.57
C MET A 24 2.34 -13.17 4.00
N TYR A 25 2.69 -12.18 4.83
CA TYR A 25 2.23 -12.08 6.20
C TYR A 25 0.74 -11.69 6.27
N LEU A 26 0.35 -10.60 5.59
CA LEU A 26 -0.98 -9.99 5.69
C LEU A 26 -2.08 -10.82 5.02
N LYS A 27 -1.77 -11.66 4.02
CA LYS A 27 -2.72 -12.60 3.43
C LYS A 27 -3.35 -13.55 4.45
N ARG A 28 -2.74 -13.71 5.62
CA ARG A 28 -3.28 -14.53 6.72
C ARG A 28 -4.39 -13.80 7.50
N HIS A 29 -4.49 -12.49 7.38
CA HIS A 29 -5.34 -11.63 8.21
C HIS A 29 -6.43 -10.88 7.40
N PHE A 30 -6.15 -10.50 6.16
CA PHE A 30 -7.04 -9.69 5.33
C PHE A 30 -7.69 -10.49 4.19
N ALA A 31 -8.84 -9.99 3.70
CA ALA A 31 -9.55 -10.59 2.57
C ALA A 31 -8.81 -10.35 1.25
N GLN A 32 -8.23 -9.16 1.08
CA GLN A 32 -7.46 -8.76 -0.10
C GLN A 32 -6.21 -8.01 0.34
N VAL A 33 -5.08 -8.36 -0.30
CA VAL A 33 -3.78 -7.73 -0.03
C VAL A 33 -3.11 -7.44 -1.35
N ASP A 34 -3.14 -6.16 -1.71
CA ASP A 34 -2.51 -5.63 -2.91
C ASP A 34 -1.20 -4.95 -2.55
N ILE A 35 -0.27 -5.00 -3.50
CA ILE A 35 1.05 -4.38 -3.36
C ILE A 35 1.32 -3.59 -4.62
N GLU A 36 1.93 -2.42 -4.48
CA GLU A 36 2.35 -1.57 -5.58
C GLU A 36 3.73 -0.98 -5.26
N LYS A 37 4.62 -0.95 -6.25
CA LYS A 37 5.95 -0.36 -6.08
C LYS A 37 6.06 1.05 -6.62
N ASN A 38 5.13 1.45 -7.49
CA ASN A 38 5.06 2.77 -8.06
C ASN A 38 3.94 3.59 -7.39
N PRO A 39 4.27 4.61 -6.57
CA PRO A 39 3.28 5.41 -5.87
C PRO A 39 2.44 6.25 -6.84
N GLU A 40 2.93 6.50 -8.07
CA GLU A 40 2.15 7.18 -9.10
C GLU A 40 0.94 6.37 -9.57
N ALA A 41 0.91 5.05 -9.33
CA ALA A 41 -0.24 4.21 -9.63
C ALA A 41 -1.37 4.34 -8.59
N LEU A 42 -1.10 4.94 -7.42
CA LEU A 42 -2.03 5.04 -6.31
C LEU A 42 -3.38 5.68 -6.71
N PRO A 43 -3.44 6.81 -7.44
CA PRO A 43 -4.72 7.37 -7.88
C PRO A 43 -5.50 6.43 -8.79
N GLY A 44 -4.83 5.65 -9.65
CA GLY A 44 -5.47 4.67 -10.51
C GLY A 44 -6.06 3.51 -9.71
N LEU A 45 -5.31 3.01 -8.74
CA LEU A 45 -5.74 1.92 -7.85
C LEU A 45 -6.92 2.33 -6.96
N MET A 46 -6.88 3.54 -6.39
CA MET A 46 -7.99 4.08 -5.58
C MET A 46 -9.27 4.33 -6.38
N ASN A 47 -9.17 4.54 -7.70
CA ASN A 47 -10.34 4.65 -8.58
C ASN A 47 -10.92 3.28 -8.97
N GLN A 48 -10.11 2.22 -8.89
CA GLN A 48 -10.51 0.86 -9.28
C GLN A 48 -11.01 0.04 -8.09
N GLU A 49 -10.53 0.33 -6.89
CA GLU A 49 -10.86 -0.42 -5.68
C GLU A 49 -11.02 0.46 -4.44
N ASP A 50 -11.99 0.09 -3.62
CA ASP A 50 -12.25 0.69 -2.30
C ASP A 50 -11.37 0.01 -1.25
N TYR A 51 -10.20 0.58 -0.95
CA TYR A 51 -9.32 0.08 0.10
C TYR A 51 -9.73 0.60 1.48
N ASP A 52 -9.78 -0.28 2.48
CA ASP A 52 -10.04 0.10 3.87
C ASP A 52 -8.82 0.76 4.52
N VAL A 53 -7.62 0.32 4.11
CA VAL A 53 -6.33 0.82 4.62
C VAL A 53 -5.32 0.88 3.47
N ILE A 54 -4.57 1.97 3.41
CA ILE A 54 -3.41 2.13 2.52
C ILE A 54 -2.18 2.36 3.40
N LEU A 55 -1.16 1.53 3.23
CA LEU A 55 0.17 1.71 3.83
C LEU A 55 1.10 2.27 2.76
N LEU A 56 1.61 3.48 2.98
CA LEU A 56 2.51 4.17 2.04
C LEU A 56 3.83 4.45 2.74
N ASP A 57 4.96 4.01 2.16
CA ASP A 57 6.28 4.41 2.65
C ASP A 57 6.51 5.91 2.35
N MET A 58 6.87 6.68 3.38
CA MET A 58 7.16 8.11 3.25
C MET A 58 8.47 8.38 2.50
N ASN A 59 9.31 7.35 2.28
CA ASN A 59 10.53 7.48 1.48
C ASN A 59 10.27 7.57 -0.04
N PHE A 60 9.00 7.54 -0.48
CA PHE A 60 8.62 7.85 -1.86
C PHE A 60 8.74 9.34 -2.19
N THR A 61 9.96 9.86 -2.10
CA THR A 61 10.29 11.16 -2.68
C THR A 61 10.62 10.96 -4.16
N LYS A 62 9.83 11.57 -5.05
CA LYS A 62 10.32 11.96 -6.39
C LYS A 62 11.45 12.97 -6.21
N ASP A 63 12.68 12.54 -5.92
CA ASP A 63 13.88 13.40 -5.92
C ASP A 63 13.74 14.75 -5.16
N VAL A 64 13.17 14.80 -3.96
CA VAL A 64 13.20 16.05 -3.15
C VAL A 64 13.37 15.81 -1.66
N SER A 65 14.55 16.13 -1.17
CA SER A 65 15.06 16.01 0.19
C SER A 65 14.54 17.07 1.19
N SER A 66 13.38 17.69 0.98
CA SER A 66 12.96 18.87 1.78
C SER A 66 11.74 18.69 2.69
N GLY A 67 11.02 17.56 2.66
CA GLY A 67 9.95 17.24 3.63
C GLY A 67 8.76 18.22 3.69
N SER A 68 8.65 19.15 2.74
CA SER A 68 7.71 20.27 2.77
C SER A 68 6.36 19.99 2.08
N GLU A 69 6.21 18.85 1.40
CA GLU A 69 5.04 18.55 0.57
C GLU A 69 4.03 17.59 1.22
N GLY A 70 4.33 17.06 2.42
CA GLY A 70 3.35 16.32 3.23
C GLY A 70 2.13 17.16 3.67
N TYR A 71 2.10 18.45 3.30
CA TYR A 71 1.00 19.38 3.53
C TYR A 71 0.02 19.53 2.34
N TYR A 72 0.29 18.92 1.18
CA TYR A 72 -0.55 19.05 -0.01
C TYR A 72 -1.29 17.76 -0.42
N TRP A 73 -1.26 16.72 0.42
CA TRP A 73 -2.06 15.50 0.29
C TRP A 73 -3.23 15.50 1.28
#